data_AF-A0AAJ3TRK9-F1
#
_entry.id   AF-A0AAJ3TRK9-F1
#
_cell.length_a   1.000
_cell.length_b   1.000
_cell.length_c   1.000
_cell.angle_alpha   90.00
_cell.angle_beta   90.00
_cell.angle_gamma   90.00
#
_symmetry.space_group_name_H-M   'P 1'
#
loop_
_entity.id
_entity.type
_entity.pdbx_description
1 polymer ?
#
loop_
_entity_poly.entity_id
_entity_poly.type
_entity_poly.pdbx_seq_one_letter_code
_entity_poly.pdbx_strand_id
1 'polypeptide(L)'
;MKNENFSDLSTEEVLKRQKKIKPLTILLIGTLILLFVLSLFITIKKGFTALLVVPIALSPIAILNLNNLKNIQKEINSRKNQN
;
A
#
# COMPACT_ATOMS: atom_id res chain seq x y z
N MET A 1 -10.93 2.98 -3.99
CA MET A 1 -10.87 1.93 -5.03
C MET A 1 -12.25 1.28 -5.09
N LYS A 2 -12.79 1.01 -6.27
CA LYS A 2 -14.06 0.27 -6.41
C LYS A 2 -13.89 -1.09 -5.70
N ASN A 3 -14.83 -1.45 -4.84
CA ASN A 3 -14.90 -2.77 -4.19
C ASN A 3 -15.28 -3.80 -5.27
N GLU A 4 -14.34 -4.12 -6.14
CA GLU A 4 -14.50 -5.19 -7.12
C GLU A 4 -14.29 -6.50 -6.39
N ASN A 5 -15.30 -7.36 -6.40
CA ASN A 5 -15.20 -8.69 -5.85
C ASN A 5 -14.13 -9.46 -6.64
N PHE A 6 -12.99 -9.74 -6.01
CA PHE A 6 -11.90 -10.45 -6.68
C PHE A 6 -12.31 -11.87 -7.11
N SER A 7 -13.38 -12.42 -6.51
CA SER A 7 -14.03 -13.67 -6.90
C SER A 7 -14.51 -13.68 -8.35
N ASP A 8 -14.87 -12.52 -8.89
CA ASP A 8 -15.50 -12.41 -10.21
C ASP A 8 -14.47 -12.33 -11.34
N LEU A 9 -13.17 -12.23 -10.99
CA LEU A 9 -12.05 -12.13 -11.93
C LEU A 9 -11.41 -13.48 -12.20
N SER A 10 -10.84 -13.66 -13.40
CA SER A 10 -10.04 -14.85 -13.71
C SER A 10 -8.75 -14.90 -12.88
N THR A 11 -8.18 -16.10 -12.71
CA THR A 11 -6.95 -16.26 -11.90
C THR A 11 -5.79 -15.45 -12.47
N GLU A 12 -5.70 -15.35 -13.80
CA GLU A 12 -4.71 -14.52 -14.48
C GLU A 12 -4.89 -13.02 -14.20
N GLU A 13 -6.13 -12.54 -14.20
CA GLU A 13 -6.45 -11.14 -13.91
C GLU A 13 -6.09 -10.75 -12.48
N VAL A 14 -6.43 -11.61 -11.50
CA VAL A 14 -6.06 -11.42 -10.10
C VAL A 14 -4.53 -11.38 -9.94
N LEU A 15 -3.81 -12.30 -10.60
CA LEU A 15 -2.34 -12.36 -10.52
C LEU A 15 -1.67 -11.15 -11.18
N LYS A 16 -2.17 -10.72 -12.34
CA LYS A 16 -1.70 -9.52 -13.06
C LYS A 16 -1.91 -8.27 -12.22
N ARG A 17 -3.04 -8.17 -11.52
CA ARG A 17 -3.36 -7.06 -10.63
C ARG A 17 -2.45 -7.04 -9.40
N GLN A 18 -2.17 -8.20 -8.80
CA GLN A 18 -1.20 -8.32 -7.70
C GLN A 18 0.18 -7.81 -8.12
N LYS A 19 0.68 -8.25 -9.27
CA LYS A 19 2.00 -7.85 -9.80
C LYS A 19 2.12 -6.35 -10.05
N LYS A 20 1.02 -5.68 -10.40
CA LYS A 20 0.97 -4.22 -10.54
C LYS A 20 0.93 -3.52 -9.18
N ILE A 21 0.00 -3.89 -8.29
CA ILE A 21 -0.26 -3.15 -7.05
C ILE A 21 0.83 -3.37 -6.00
N LYS A 22 1.44 -4.57 -5.94
CA LYS A 22 2.46 -4.92 -4.95
C LYS A 22 3.68 -3.98 -4.95
N PRO A 23 4.40 -3.76 -6.08
CA PRO A 23 5.57 -2.87 -6.09
C PRO A 23 5.20 -1.42 -5.77
N LEU A 24 4.05 -0.94 -6.28
CA LEU A 24 3.53 0.40 -5.98
C LEU A 24 3.25 0.59 -4.48
N THR A 25 2.65 -0.41 -3.84
CA THR A 25 2.35 -0.37 -2.40
C THR A 25 3.63 -0.38 -1.57
N ILE A 26 4.61 -1.22 -1.94
CA ILE A 26 5.91 -1.28 -1.25
C ILE A 26 6.66 0.03 -1.40
N LEU A 27 6.70 0.60 -2.62
CA LEU A 27 7.33 1.89 -2.88
C LEU A 27 6.68 3.00 -2.05
N LEU A 28 5.34 3.09 -2.07
CA LEU A 28 4.62 4.10 -1.29
C LEU A 28 4.95 4.01 0.20
N ILE A 29 4.88 2.81 0.79
CA ILE A 29 5.18 2.63 2.21
C ILE A 29 6.64 2.97 2.51
N GLY A 30 7.58 2.49 1.69
CA GLY A 30 9.01 2.77 1.85
C GLY A 30 9.32 4.26 1.78
N THR A 31 8.76 4.96 0.79
CA THR A 31 8.92 6.41 0.63
C THR A 31 8.28 7.18 1.78
N LEU A 32 7.12 6.75 2.30
CA LEU A 32 6.48 7.40 3.44
C LEU A 32 7.31 7.27 4.72
N ILE A 33 7.90 6.10 4.96
CA ILE A 33 8.81 5.88 6.10
C ILE A 33 10.04 6.77 5.97
N LEU A 34 10.68 6.78 4.79
CA LEU A 34 11.84 7.63 4.52
C LEU A 34 11.50 9.12 4.73
N LEU A 35 10.37 9.57 4.17
CA LEU A 35 9.90 10.94 4.32
C LEU A 35 9.63 11.29 5.78
N PHE A 36 9.04 10.39 6.55
CA PHE A 36 8.77 10.61 7.97
C PHE A 36 10.09 10.77 8.77
N VAL A 37 11.06 9.89 8.54
CA VAL A 37 12.38 9.98 9.20
C VAL A 37 13.09 11.29 8.86
N LEU A 38 13.13 11.66 7.58
CA LEU A 38 13.76 12.91 7.14
C LEU A 38 13.02 14.15 7.69
N SER A 39 11.69 14.12 7.68
CA SER A 39 10.87 15.23 8.18
C SER A 39 11.01 15.39 9.70
N LEU A 40 11.12 14.29 10.44
CA LEU A 40 11.43 14.31 11.87
C LEU A 40 12.82 14.90 12.12
N PHE A 41 13.84 14.45 11.38
CA PHE A 41 15.20 14.97 11.50
C PHE A 41 15.25 16.48 11.26
N ILE A 42 14.60 16.96 10.19
CA ILE A 42 14.49 18.39 9.88
C ILE A 42 13.75 19.12 11.00
N THR A 43 12.65 18.54 11.50
CA THR A 43 11.84 19.16 12.54
C THR A 43 12.61 19.35 13.84
N ILE A 44 13.41 18.35 14.24
CA ILE A 44 14.28 18.43 15.42
C ILE A 44 15.35 19.53 15.25
N LYS A 45 15.87 19.73 14.03
CA LYS A 45 16.95 20.69 13.76
C LYS A 45 16.47 22.13 13.52
N LYS A 46 15.29 22.31 12.91
CA LYS A 46 14.82 23.59 12.38
C LYS A 46 13.45 24.01 12.94
N GLY A 47 12.87 23.23 13.85
CA GLY A 47 11.50 23.43 14.32
C GLY A 47 10.47 22.85 13.36
N PHE A 48 9.18 22.98 13.70
CA PHE A 48 8.09 22.39 12.95
C PHE A 48 8.12 22.77 11.46
N THR A 49 7.94 21.78 10.59
CA THR A 49 7.78 21.98 9.15
C THR A 49 6.55 21.26 8.64
N ALA A 50 5.88 21.82 7.62
CA ALA A 50 4.74 21.18 6.98
C ALA A 50 5.07 19.80 6.39
N LEU A 51 6.34 19.50 6.12
CA LEU A 51 6.82 18.20 5.65
C LEU A 51 6.46 17.05 6.60
N LEU A 52 6.43 17.30 7.92
CA LEU A 52 6.07 16.29 8.91
C LEU A 52 4.60 15.83 8.78
N VAL A 53 3.73 16.69 8.24
CA VAL A 53 2.29 16.40 8.07
C VAL A 53 2.04 15.48 6.86
N VAL A 54 2.87 15.57 5.83
CA VAL A 54 2.70 14.83 4.56
C VAL A 54 2.59 13.31 4.77
N PRO A 55 3.52 12.62 5.47
CA PRO A 55 3.41 11.18 5.68
C PRO A 55 2.19 10.78 6.51
N ILE A 56 1.74 11.65 7.43
CA ILE A 56 0.55 11.42 8.25
C ILE A 56 -0.71 11.50 7.38
N ALA A 57 -0.83 12.55 6.57
CA ALA A 57 -1.96 12.79 5.68
C ALA A 57 -2.12 11.69 4.62
N LEU A 58 -1.01 11.12 4.14
CA LEU A 58 -1.01 10.06 3.13
C LEU A 58 -1.08 8.64 3.73
N SER A 59 -0.93 8.49 5.06
CA SER A 59 -0.98 7.19 5.73
C SER A 59 -2.28 6.40 5.49
N PRO A 60 -3.49 7.01 5.43
CA PRO A 60 -4.72 6.26 5.17
C PRO A 60 -4.71 5.59 3.79
N ILE A 61 -4.14 6.25 2.78
CA ILE A 61 -4.03 5.71 1.42
C ILE A 61 -3.08 4.51 1.40
N ALA A 62 -1.96 4.60 2.13
CA ALA A 62 -1.03 3.48 2.26
C ALA A 62 -1.68 2.27 2.94
N ILE A 63 -2.47 2.49 4.00
CA ILE A 63 -3.23 1.44 4.71
C ILE A 63 -4.26 0.80 3.77
N LEU A 64 -5.01 1.60 3.01
CA LEU A 64 -5.98 1.09 2.04
C LEU A 64 -5.31 0.23 0.97
N ASN A 65 -4.18 0.66 0.42
CA ASN A 65 -3.41 -0.12 -0.56
C ASN A 65 -2.88 -1.42 0.04
N LEU A 66 -2.39 -1.40 1.28
CA LEU A 66 -1.93 -2.60 1.98
C LEU A 66 -3.07 -3.59 2.22
N ASN A 67 -4.25 -3.12 2.63
CA ASN A 67 -5.42 -3.96 2.83
C ASN A 67 -5.91 -4.57 1.50
N ASN A 68 -5.94 -3.78 0.43
CA ASN A 68 -6.27 -4.30 -0.91
C ASN A 68 -5.28 -5.37 -1.36
N LEU A 69 -3.97 -5.17 -1.15
CA LEU A 69 -2.95 -6.16 -1.48
C LEU A 69 -3.13 -7.46 -0.66
N LYS A 70 -3.46 -7.35 0.63
CA LYS A 70 -3.77 -8.51 1.49
C LYS A 70 -4.99 -9.28 0.99
N ASN A 71 -6.04 -8.58 0.55
CA ASN A 71 -7.25 -9.21 0.02
C ASN A 71 -6.97 -9.97 -1.28
N ILE A 72 -6.20 -9.37 -2.20
CA ILE A 72 -5.74 -10.04 -3.44
C ILE A 72 -4.90 -11.28 -3.10
N GLN A 73 -4.00 -11.18 -2.11
CA GLN A 73 -3.17 -12.30 -1.68
C GLN A 73 -4.02 -13.44 -1.09
N LYS A 74 -5.03 -13.12 -0.28
CA LYS A 74 -5.98 -14.11 0.27
C LYS A 74 -6.74 -14.84 -0.84
N GLU A 75 -7.22 -14.10 -1.84
CA GLU A 75 -7.92 -14.67 -2.99
C GLU A 75 -7.02 -15.67 -3.75
N ILE A 76 -5.78 -15.28 -4.07
CA ILE A 76 -4.82 -16.16 -4.76
C ILE A 76 -4.56 -17.44 -3.95
N ASN A 77 -4.40 -17.31 -2.63
CA ASN A 77 -4.17 -18.46 -1.76
C ASN A 77 -5.41 -19.38 -1.68
N SER A 78 -6.62 -18.81 -1.63
CA SER A 78 -7.87 -19.57 -1.65
C SER A 78 -7.96 -20.45 -2.90
N ARG A 79 -7.67 -19.87 -4.07
CA ARG A 79 -7.67 -20.61 -5.35
C ARG A 79 -6.60 -21.69 -5.43
N LYS A 80 -5.43 -21.45 -4.81
CA LYS A 80 -4.36 -22.46 -4.74
C LYS A 80 -4.74 -23.64 -3.84
N ASN A 81 -5.53 -23.42 -2.79
CA ASN A 81 -5.94 -24.46 -1.84
C ASN A 81 -7.20 -25.24 -2.27
N GLN A 82 -7.91 -24.80 -3.32
CA GLN A 82 -9.07 -25.48 -3.90
C GLN A 82 -8.70 -26.40 -5.08
N ASN A 83 -7.45 -26.36 -5.54
CA ASN A 83 -6.87 -27.22 -6.56
C ASN A 83 -5.88 -28.19 -5.91
#